data_AF-A0A4S9DCU9-F1
#
_entry.id   AF-A0A4S9DCU9-F1
#
_cell.length_a   1.000
_cell.length_b   1.000
_cell.length_c   1.000
_cell.angle_alpha   90.00
_cell.angle_beta   90.00
_cell.angle_gamma   90.00
#
_symmetry.space_group_name_H-M   'P 1'
#
loop_
_entity.id
_entity.type
_entity.pdbx_description
1 polymer ?
#
loop_
_entity_poly.entity_id
_entity_poly.type
_entity_poly.pdbx_seq_one_letter_code
_entity_poly.pdbx_strand_id
1 'polypeptide(L)'
;MVSLRATTLFLSFISSSLAQNLNGLCSGSVSTTNFTDSCGGQWTVYCNADASPSSYGTINNVPSFGECISLCSNDNAQNRCDTVTYTGTTCYLKRGFRNIVRPSNANSATVFYPVPAYPAPVTNGLARSSGCGQPLNSQIVAGGASTQFSATGADGYVRTYNVHVPSTYDPNKAAPLIMAFHGRGDSGSAMESNSGLSIERINPYGISVYPTAIKDQDQQNTWQGDPSYATNRTVDDIGFVRALVTNISAHYCVDTSRVFAAGMSNGGGFVNVLACDPVMSSVFNAFAPHSGAFYTSTGDSNTVCFPNTVLTNDLVHTTCSPSRRVPMIEFHGDADGTIGYFGGGRRGYCLPAIPHWTQDWATRNNLTSDNVTTVTNGGNLTRYEFGAASGYPGLVTHFRLAGLPGANLHIDCKQ
;
A
#
# COMPACT_ATOMS: atom_id res chain seq x y z
N MET A 1 -27.64 6.91 70.97
CA MET A 1 -26.73 5.78 71.27
C MET A 1 -27.43 4.49 70.83
N VAL A 2 -26.81 3.75 69.91
CA VAL A 2 -26.77 2.28 69.71
C VAL A 2 -28.12 1.51 69.87
N SER A 3 -28.66 0.76 68.91
CA SER A 3 -28.19 -0.56 68.46
C SER A 3 -29.20 -1.15 67.44
N LEU A 4 -28.81 -1.47 66.20
CA LEU A 4 -28.51 -2.80 65.60
C LEU A 4 -29.68 -3.71 65.13
N ARG A 5 -29.62 -4.04 63.82
CA ARG A 5 -29.88 -5.34 63.11
C ARG A 5 -31.35 -5.84 63.07
N ALA A 6 -31.89 -6.51 62.03
CA ALA A 6 -31.34 -7.25 60.89
C ALA A 6 -32.49 -7.61 59.88
N THR A 7 -32.18 -7.71 58.55
CA THR A 7 -32.55 -8.75 57.54
C THR A 7 -34.02 -9.29 57.46
N THR A 8 -34.72 -9.56 56.34
CA THR A 8 -34.46 -9.69 54.87
C THR A 8 -35.79 -9.98 54.12
N LEU A 9 -35.82 -9.79 52.78
CA LEU A 9 -36.69 -10.42 51.73
C LEU A 9 -38.19 -9.99 51.64
N PHE A 10 -38.88 -9.76 50.50
CA PHE A 10 -38.70 -10.10 49.07
C PHE A 10 -39.75 -9.37 48.18
N LEU A 11 -39.46 -9.27 46.86
CA LEU A 11 -40.36 -9.12 45.67
C LEU A 11 -40.87 -7.68 45.36
N SER A 12 -40.84 -7.14 44.13
CA SER A 12 -40.51 -7.64 42.80
C SER A 12 -40.64 -6.50 41.74
N PHE A 13 -39.97 -6.66 40.59
CA PHE A 13 -40.22 -5.99 39.29
C PHE A 13 -40.05 -4.46 39.19
N ILE A 14 -38.87 -3.99 38.76
CA ILE A 14 -38.74 -2.94 37.73
C ILE A 14 -37.48 -3.20 36.88
N SER A 15 -37.76 -3.53 35.60
CA SER A 15 -36.99 -3.35 34.36
C SER A 15 -35.45 -3.35 34.34
N SER A 16 -34.94 -4.31 33.59
CA SER A 16 -33.94 -4.13 32.54
C SER A 16 -33.85 -2.71 31.96
N SER A 17 -32.82 -1.95 32.34
CA SER A 17 -32.15 -0.94 31.52
C SER A 17 -31.22 -0.15 32.45
N LEU A 18 -29.91 -0.32 32.27
CA LEU A 18 -28.83 0.66 32.49
C LEU A 18 -27.50 -0.11 32.53
N ALA A 19 -27.23 -0.90 31.50
CA ALA A 19 -25.85 -1.15 31.09
C ALA A 19 -25.36 0.17 30.48
N GLN A 20 -24.76 0.98 31.32
CA GLN A 20 -24.30 2.32 31.00
C GLN A 20 -23.08 2.24 30.08
N ASN A 21 -23.33 2.61 28.82
CA ASN A 21 -22.58 3.62 28.07
C ASN A 21 -21.04 3.50 28.03
N LEU A 22 -20.54 2.81 26.99
CA LEU A 22 -19.13 2.80 26.57
C LEU A 22 -18.89 3.73 25.35
N ASN A 23 -19.55 4.91 25.33
CA ASN A 23 -19.58 5.96 24.28
C ASN A 23 -20.81 5.97 23.34
N GLY A 24 -21.97 5.45 23.75
CA GLY A 24 -23.23 5.55 22.98
C GLY A 24 -23.36 4.60 21.78
N LEU A 25 -22.27 3.92 21.40
CA LEU A 25 -22.19 2.98 20.28
C LEU A 25 -23.17 1.80 20.38
N CYS A 26 -23.26 1.17 21.55
CA CYS A 26 -24.08 -0.01 21.80
C CYS A 26 -25.26 0.30 22.73
N SER A 27 -26.13 1.24 22.34
CA SER A 27 -27.32 1.61 23.12
C SER A 27 -28.53 0.73 22.75
N GLY A 28 -29.22 0.20 23.76
CA GLY A 28 -30.45 -0.59 23.57
C GLY A 28 -30.23 -2.09 23.29
N SER A 29 -31.10 -2.70 22.48
CA SER A 29 -31.16 -4.14 22.19
C SER A 29 -30.34 -4.58 20.95
N VAL A 30 -29.51 -3.69 20.40
CA VAL A 30 -28.78 -3.96 19.15
C VAL A 30 -27.66 -4.96 19.39
N SER A 31 -27.64 -6.04 18.61
CA SER A 31 -26.62 -7.10 18.68
C SER A 31 -25.32 -6.74 17.94
N THR A 32 -25.38 -5.77 17.04
CA THR A 32 -24.29 -5.31 16.17
C THR A 32 -24.51 -3.84 15.78
N THR A 33 -23.44 -3.07 15.64
CA THR A 33 -23.44 -1.69 15.11
C THR A 33 -22.17 -1.46 14.28
N ASN A 34 -22.02 -0.28 13.69
CA ASN A 34 -20.81 0.11 12.96
C ASN A 34 -20.07 1.24 13.68
N PHE A 35 -18.74 1.25 13.57
CA PHE A 35 -17.87 2.33 14.02
C PHE A 35 -16.97 2.77 12.87
N THR A 36 -16.86 4.07 12.67
CA THR A 36 -15.87 4.63 11.75
C THR A 36 -14.70 5.14 12.57
N ASP A 37 -13.51 4.61 12.33
CA ASP A 37 -12.32 5.08 13.02
C ASP A 37 -11.84 6.44 12.45
N SER A 38 -10.80 6.99 13.07
CA SER A 38 -10.16 8.24 12.61
C SER A 38 -9.57 8.13 11.20
N CYS A 39 -9.36 6.92 10.68
CA CYS A 39 -8.91 6.62 9.32
C CYS A 39 -10.04 6.61 8.28
N GLY A 40 -11.31 6.74 8.69
CA GLY A 40 -12.45 6.43 7.83
C GLY A 40 -12.70 4.93 7.63
N GLY A 41 -11.94 4.06 8.30
CA GLY A 41 -12.11 2.62 8.31
C GLY A 41 -13.42 2.24 8.98
N GLN A 42 -14.19 1.36 8.35
CA GLN A 42 -15.46 0.87 8.89
C GLN A 42 -15.23 -0.42 9.68
N TRP A 43 -15.74 -0.45 10.92
CA TRP A 43 -15.64 -1.56 11.84
C TRP A 43 -17.04 -2.08 12.16
N THR A 44 -17.21 -3.40 12.15
CA THR A 44 -18.41 -4.03 12.68
C THR A 44 -18.21 -4.30 14.16
N VAL A 45 -19.01 -3.63 14.98
CA VAL A 45 -18.97 -3.75 16.44
C VAL A 45 -20.03 -4.77 16.87
N TYR A 46 -19.60 -5.83 17.53
CA TYR A 46 -20.46 -6.80 18.19
C TYR A 46 -20.70 -6.37 19.64
N CYS A 47 -21.89 -5.83 19.90
CA CYS A 47 -22.26 -5.32 21.21
C CYS A 47 -22.44 -6.44 22.23
N ASN A 48 -21.96 -6.22 23.46
CA ASN A 48 -22.02 -7.17 24.58
C ASN A 48 -21.45 -8.56 24.21
N ALA A 49 -20.41 -8.55 23.39
CA ALA A 49 -19.84 -9.74 22.79
C ALA A 49 -18.33 -9.81 22.98
N ASP A 50 -17.88 -11.05 23.20
CA ASP A 50 -16.50 -11.47 23.39
C ASP A 50 -15.79 -10.92 24.65
N ALA A 51 -15.52 -11.83 25.59
CA ALA A 51 -14.55 -11.68 26.67
C ALA A 51 -13.71 -12.96 26.83
N SER A 52 -13.20 -13.50 25.71
CA SER A 52 -12.21 -14.58 25.71
C SER A 52 -10.80 -13.98 25.53
N PRO A 53 -9.86 -14.17 26.48
CA PRO A 53 -8.56 -13.47 26.52
C PRO A 53 -7.51 -14.02 25.55
N SER A 54 -7.89 -14.60 24.41
CA SER A 54 -6.95 -15.07 23.38
C SER A 54 -6.34 -13.92 22.56
N SER A 55 -6.04 -12.79 23.22
CA SER A 55 -5.33 -11.67 22.63
C SER A 55 -3.83 -11.93 22.59
N TYR A 56 -3.16 -11.35 21.60
CA TYR A 56 -1.70 -11.35 21.58
C TYR A 56 -1.12 -10.11 22.29
N GLY A 57 -1.96 -9.11 22.55
CA GLY A 57 -1.61 -7.90 23.29
C GLY A 57 -2.77 -7.43 24.18
N THR A 58 -2.43 -6.84 25.31
CA THR A 58 -3.41 -6.29 26.26
C THR A 58 -2.89 -4.95 26.77
N ILE A 59 -3.71 -3.91 26.64
CA ILE A 59 -3.39 -2.54 27.03
C ILE A 59 -4.42 -2.08 28.05
N ASN A 60 -3.97 -1.68 29.25
CA ASN A 60 -4.83 -1.20 30.32
C ASN A 60 -4.94 0.33 30.30
N ASN A 61 -5.96 0.85 30.98
CA ASN A 61 -6.25 2.29 31.11
C ASN A 61 -6.50 2.98 29.75
N VAL A 62 -7.06 2.25 28.80
CA VAL A 62 -7.50 2.81 27.52
C VAL A 62 -8.83 3.56 27.77
N PRO A 63 -8.89 4.88 27.51
CA PRO A 63 -10.00 5.73 27.96
C PRO A 63 -11.29 5.57 27.15
N SER A 64 -11.20 5.01 25.94
CA SER A 64 -12.36 4.87 25.07
C SER A 64 -12.24 3.70 24.12
N PHE A 65 -13.38 3.22 23.63
CA PHE A 65 -13.42 2.23 22.55
C PHE A 65 -12.72 2.74 21.28
N GLY A 66 -12.87 4.02 20.94
CA GLY A 66 -12.19 4.63 19.78
C GLY A 66 -10.66 4.65 19.93
N GLU A 67 -10.15 4.85 21.15
CA GLU A 67 -8.72 4.75 21.44
C GLU A 67 -8.23 3.29 21.33
N CYS A 68 -9.03 2.33 21.80
CA CYS A 68 -8.72 0.90 21.62
C CYS A 68 -8.62 0.51 20.14
N ILE A 69 -9.53 1.02 19.31
CA ILE A 69 -9.47 0.85 17.85
C ILE A 69 -8.23 1.53 17.27
N SER A 70 -7.92 2.75 17.70
CA SER A 70 -6.73 3.47 17.24
C SER A 70 -5.44 2.74 17.61
N LEU A 71 -5.35 2.12 18.79
CA LEU A 71 -4.23 1.29 19.20
C LEU A 71 -4.08 0.04 18.31
N CYS A 72 -5.18 -0.54 17.86
CA CYS A 72 -5.20 -1.65 16.91
C CYS A 72 -4.72 -1.22 15.52
N SER A 73 -5.22 -0.09 15.03
CA SER A 73 -4.80 0.51 13.75
C SER A 73 -3.33 0.93 13.75
N ASN A 74 -2.81 1.36 14.90
CA ASN A 74 -1.44 1.88 15.09
C ASN A 74 -0.44 0.83 15.60
N ASP A 75 -0.81 -0.45 15.75
CA ASP A 75 0.08 -1.49 16.26
C ASP A 75 1.21 -1.80 15.24
N ASN A 76 2.22 -0.95 15.31
CA ASN A 76 3.31 -0.76 14.35
C ASN A 76 4.38 -1.87 14.38
N ALA A 77 4.28 -2.85 15.27
CA ALA A 77 5.35 -3.84 15.39
C ALA A 77 5.21 -4.97 14.38
N GLN A 78 3.99 -5.47 14.07
CA GLN A 78 3.82 -6.72 13.29
C GLN A 78 2.47 -6.84 12.55
N ASN A 79 1.63 -5.79 12.46
CA ASN A 79 0.30 -5.81 11.79
C ASN A 79 -0.53 -7.05 12.11
N ARG A 80 -0.80 -7.26 13.40
CA ARG A 80 -1.54 -8.44 13.90
C ARG A 80 -2.94 -8.10 14.42
N CYS A 81 -3.38 -6.85 14.33
CA CYS A 81 -4.64 -6.46 14.95
C CYS A 81 -5.78 -6.36 13.92
N ASP A 82 -6.60 -7.39 13.82
CA ASP A 82 -7.82 -7.45 12.98
C ASP A 82 -9.10 -7.27 13.79
N THR A 83 -8.98 -7.35 15.12
CA THR A 83 -10.11 -7.31 16.04
C THR A 83 -9.62 -6.77 17.38
N VAL A 84 -10.48 -5.99 18.03
CA VAL A 84 -10.30 -5.62 19.43
C VAL A 84 -11.44 -6.12 20.29
N THR A 85 -11.12 -6.41 21.55
CA THR A 85 -12.13 -6.44 22.62
C THR A 85 -11.86 -5.29 23.56
N TYR A 86 -12.90 -4.50 23.86
CA TYR A 86 -12.82 -3.43 24.83
C TYR A 86 -13.79 -3.69 25.99
N THR A 87 -13.25 -3.76 27.20
CA THR A 87 -14.03 -4.02 28.43
C THR A 87 -14.30 -2.75 29.23
N GLY A 88 -14.03 -1.58 28.66
CA GLY A 88 -14.29 -0.27 29.28
C GLY A 88 -13.09 0.46 29.83
N THR A 89 -12.01 -0.26 30.12
CA THR A 89 -10.70 0.31 30.48
C THR A 89 -9.54 -0.48 29.90
N THR A 90 -9.78 -1.72 29.45
CA THR A 90 -8.76 -2.58 28.88
C THR A 90 -9.10 -2.87 27.42
N CYS A 91 -8.08 -2.74 26.57
CA CYS A 91 -8.10 -3.07 25.16
C CYS A 91 -7.30 -4.35 24.92
N TYR A 92 -7.93 -5.34 24.32
CA TYR A 92 -7.31 -6.60 23.94
C TYR A 92 -7.14 -6.63 22.42
N LEU A 93 -5.89 -6.67 21.96
CA LEU A 93 -5.55 -6.73 20.54
C LEU A 93 -5.54 -8.17 20.04
N LYS A 94 -6.28 -8.46 18.98
CA LYS A 94 -6.50 -9.82 18.46
C LYS A 94 -6.30 -9.88 16.95
N ARG A 95 -5.85 -11.04 16.46
CA ARG A 95 -5.80 -11.41 15.03
C ARG A 95 -7.15 -11.95 14.51
N GLY A 96 -8.24 -11.65 15.20
CA GLY A 96 -9.54 -12.29 15.02
C GLY A 96 -10.02 -13.08 16.25
N PHE A 97 -11.26 -13.58 16.17
CA PHE A 97 -11.95 -14.39 17.18
C PHE A 97 -12.43 -15.69 16.56
N ARG A 98 -12.33 -16.80 17.30
CA ARG A 98 -12.81 -18.11 16.82
C ARG A 98 -14.32 -18.28 16.95
N ASN A 99 -14.92 -17.66 17.98
CA ASN A 99 -16.35 -17.69 18.28
C ASN A 99 -16.75 -16.37 18.97
N ILE A 100 -17.98 -15.89 18.71
CA ILE A 100 -18.56 -14.75 19.43
C ILE A 100 -19.42 -15.26 20.58
N VAL A 101 -19.06 -14.90 21.81
CA VAL A 101 -19.80 -15.27 23.04
C VAL A 101 -20.60 -14.06 23.52
N ARG A 102 -21.92 -14.22 23.70
CA ARG A 102 -22.90 -13.12 23.89
C ARG A 102 -23.58 -12.98 25.27
N PRO A 103 -22.94 -13.38 26.39
CA PRO A 103 -23.24 -12.75 27.66
C PRO A 103 -21.99 -12.16 28.31
N SER A 104 -21.25 -11.32 27.57
CA SER A 104 -20.08 -10.59 28.10
C SER A 104 -20.41 -9.12 28.37
N ASN A 105 -19.82 -8.54 29.42
CA ASN A 105 -19.82 -7.11 29.71
C ASN A 105 -18.85 -6.28 28.84
N ALA A 106 -18.46 -6.82 27.68
CA ALA A 106 -17.45 -6.29 26.79
C ALA A 106 -18.07 -5.91 25.44
N ASN A 107 -17.52 -4.88 24.79
CA ASN A 107 -17.81 -4.59 23.39
C ASN A 107 -16.62 -5.01 22.56
N SER A 108 -16.82 -5.97 21.67
CA SER A 108 -15.79 -6.39 20.72
C SER A 108 -16.10 -5.89 19.35
N ALA A 109 -15.07 -5.52 18.62
CA ALA A 109 -15.23 -5.04 17.26
C ALA A 109 -14.23 -5.72 16.36
N THR A 110 -14.79 -6.17 15.25
CA THR A 110 -14.09 -6.87 14.21
C THR A 110 -14.05 -5.94 13.02
N VAL A 111 -12.90 -5.84 12.39
CA VAL A 111 -12.88 -5.25 11.07
C VAL A 111 -13.51 -6.25 10.11
N PHE A 112 -14.77 -6.06 9.77
CA PHE A 112 -15.19 -6.38 8.42
C PHE A 112 -14.96 -5.10 7.63
N TYR A 113 -13.80 -5.02 7.00
CA TYR A 113 -13.59 -4.07 5.92
C TYR A 113 -14.80 -4.23 4.99
N PRO A 114 -15.58 -3.20 4.65
CA PRO A 114 -15.86 -3.07 3.25
C PRO A 114 -14.47 -2.93 2.66
N VAL A 115 -13.98 -4.05 2.12
CA VAL A 115 -12.88 -4.00 1.18
C VAL A 115 -13.23 -2.81 0.28
N PRO A 116 -12.38 -1.76 0.16
CA PRO A 116 -12.57 -0.76 -0.88
C PRO A 116 -12.93 -1.54 -2.14
N ALA A 117 -13.86 -1.09 -2.98
CA ALA A 117 -14.42 -1.89 -4.08
C ALA A 117 -13.35 -2.33 -5.11
N TYR A 118 -12.44 -3.19 -4.67
CA TYR A 118 -11.38 -3.84 -5.37
C TYR A 118 -12.10 -4.99 -6.04
N PRO A 119 -12.01 -5.09 -7.38
CA PRO A 119 -12.57 -6.22 -8.08
C PRO A 119 -12.05 -7.51 -7.45
N ALA A 120 -12.94 -8.28 -6.84
CA ALA A 120 -12.56 -9.53 -6.19
C ALA A 120 -11.97 -10.49 -7.24
N PRO A 121 -11.05 -11.40 -6.84
CA PRO A 121 -10.52 -12.43 -7.72
C PRO A 121 -11.63 -13.23 -8.43
N VAL A 122 -11.51 -13.42 -9.74
CA VAL A 122 -12.55 -14.07 -10.57
C VAL A 122 -12.16 -15.50 -10.97
N THR A 123 -13.13 -16.40 -10.94
CA THR A 123 -12.94 -17.83 -11.30
C THR A 123 -12.90 -18.07 -12.81
N ASN A 124 -13.67 -17.30 -13.60
CA ASN A 124 -13.85 -17.54 -15.06
C ASN A 124 -13.38 -16.37 -15.94
N GLY A 125 -12.38 -15.60 -15.49
CA GLY A 125 -11.80 -14.52 -16.30
C GLY A 125 -10.97 -15.05 -17.47
N LEU A 126 -10.97 -14.33 -18.60
CA LEU A 126 -10.11 -14.65 -19.77
C LEU A 126 -8.62 -14.31 -19.53
N ALA A 127 -8.30 -13.46 -18.55
CA ALA A 127 -6.95 -12.99 -18.24
C ALA A 127 -6.27 -13.82 -17.14
N ARG A 128 -6.43 -15.14 -17.16
CA ARG A 128 -5.82 -16.04 -16.16
C ARG A 128 -4.39 -16.41 -16.57
N SER A 129 -3.48 -16.39 -15.60
CA SER A 129 -2.12 -16.91 -15.81
C SER A 129 -2.09 -18.44 -15.90
N SER A 130 -0.96 -18.99 -16.38
CA SER A 130 -0.75 -20.43 -16.47
C SER A 130 -0.59 -21.12 -15.11
N GLY A 131 -0.30 -20.36 -14.05
CA GLY A 131 -0.25 -20.86 -12.66
C GLY A 131 -1.62 -21.10 -12.04
N CYS A 132 -2.71 -20.68 -12.68
CA CYS A 132 -4.05 -20.97 -12.17
C CYS A 132 -4.36 -22.47 -12.13
N GLY A 133 -4.97 -22.91 -11.03
CA GLY A 133 -5.27 -24.31 -10.72
C GLY A 133 -4.10 -25.10 -10.15
N GLN A 134 -2.89 -24.52 -10.12
CA GLN A 134 -1.72 -25.17 -9.52
C GLN A 134 -1.70 -25.00 -8.00
N PRO A 135 -1.22 -26.01 -7.25
CA PRO A 135 -1.03 -25.85 -5.82
C PRO A 135 0.01 -24.77 -5.53
N LEU A 136 -0.19 -24.02 -4.42
CA LEU A 136 0.83 -23.10 -3.94
C LEU A 136 2.13 -23.84 -3.63
N ASN A 137 3.25 -23.15 -3.83
CA ASN A 137 4.55 -23.61 -3.36
C ASN A 137 4.47 -23.93 -1.85
N SER A 138 4.97 -25.10 -1.45
CA SER A 138 4.92 -25.58 -0.06
C SER A 138 5.63 -24.69 0.96
N GLN A 139 6.50 -23.79 0.51
CA GLN A 139 7.18 -22.81 1.37
C GLN A 139 6.28 -21.61 1.71
N ILE A 140 5.18 -21.41 0.97
CA ILE A 140 4.27 -20.28 1.14
C ILE A 140 3.05 -20.69 1.95
N VAL A 141 2.69 -19.83 2.90
CA VAL A 141 1.44 -19.91 3.65
C VAL A 141 0.62 -18.67 3.30
N ALA A 142 -0.56 -18.85 2.71
CA ALA A 142 -1.47 -17.74 2.44
C ALA A 142 -1.88 -17.05 3.76
N GLY A 143 -1.81 -15.72 3.79
CA GLY A 143 -1.97 -14.91 5.01
C GLY A 143 -0.84 -15.04 6.02
N GLY A 144 0.24 -15.72 5.64
CA GLY A 144 1.45 -15.88 6.44
C GLY A 144 2.48 -14.78 6.18
N ALA A 145 3.66 -14.94 6.78
CA ALA A 145 4.80 -14.10 6.47
C ALA A 145 5.27 -14.32 5.02
N SER A 146 5.86 -13.28 4.42
CA SER A 146 6.44 -13.39 3.09
C SER A 146 7.57 -14.41 3.03
N THR A 147 7.66 -15.09 1.90
CA THR A 147 8.72 -16.07 1.62
C THR A 147 9.74 -15.44 0.68
N GLN A 148 11.02 -15.49 1.06
CA GLN A 148 12.12 -15.02 0.22
C GLN A 148 12.60 -16.12 -0.72
N PHE A 149 12.77 -15.75 -1.98
CA PHE A 149 13.35 -16.58 -3.03
C PHE A 149 14.55 -15.87 -3.67
N SER A 150 15.32 -16.62 -4.46
CA SER A 150 16.42 -16.10 -5.27
C SER A 150 16.23 -16.53 -6.71
N ALA A 151 16.56 -15.65 -7.65
CA ALA A 151 16.61 -15.96 -9.08
C ALA A 151 17.86 -15.33 -9.72
N THR A 152 18.38 -15.99 -10.75
CA THR A 152 19.50 -15.47 -11.55
C THR A 152 18.93 -14.83 -12.81
N GLY A 153 19.25 -13.56 -13.04
CA GLY A 153 18.87 -12.85 -14.26
C GLY A 153 19.67 -13.33 -15.48
N ALA A 154 19.20 -12.99 -16.68
CA ALA A 154 19.95 -13.25 -17.91
C ALA A 154 21.27 -12.46 -17.98
N ASP A 155 21.36 -11.38 -17.19
CA ASP A 155 22.57 -10.61 -16.92
C ASP A 155 23.58 -11.33 -16.00
N GLY A 156 23.25 -12.52 -15.50
CA GLY A 156 24.11 -13.34 -14.66
C GLY A 156 24.10 -12.97 -13.17
N TYR A 157 23.37 -11.92 -12.77
CA TYR A 157 23.29 -11.52 -11.38
C TYR A 157 22.21 -12.29 -10.62
N VAL A 158 22.54 -12.71 -9.40
CA VAL A 158 21.57 -13.31 -8.46
C VAL A 158 20.89 -12.18 -7.69
N ARG A 159 19.55 -12.17 -7.74
CA ARG A 159 18.70 -11.23 -6.98
C ARG A 159 17.76 -12.00 -6.08
N THR A 160 17.48 -11.45 -4.91
CA THR A 160 16.45 -11.97 -4.00
C THR A 160 15.14 -11.24 -4.21
N TYR A 161 14.02 -11.89 -3.90
CA TYR A 161 12.71 -11.27 -3.89
C TYR A 161 11.81 -11.92 -2.83
N ASN A 162 11.03 -11.11 -2.14
CA ASN A 162 10.04 -11.58 -1.17
C ASN A 162 8.68 -11.70 -1.87
N VAL A 163 7.92 -12.76 -1.59
CA VAL A 163 6.55 -12.96 -2.09
C VAL A 163 5.60 -13.04 -0.91
N HIS A 164 4.61 -12.16 -0.88
CA HIS A 164 3.47 -12.20 0.01
C HIS A 164 2.23 -12.72 -0.73
N VAL A 165 1.54 -13.69 -0.14
CA VAL A 165 0.27 -14.21 -0.65
C VAL A 165 -0.82 -13.94 0.39
N PRO A 166 -1.88 -13.18 0.07
CA PRO A 166 -2.91 -12.83 1.02
C PRO A 166 -3.73 -14.06 1.43
N SER A 167 -4.31 -14.03 2.63
CA SER A 167 -5.15 -15.10 3.19
C SER A 167 -6.35 -15.48 2.31
N THR A 168 -6.82 -14.57 1.45
CA THR A 168 -7.94 -14.77 0.54
C THR A 168 -7.57 -15.47 -0.77
N TYR A 169 -6.27 -15.74 -0.99
CA TYR A 169 -5.80 -16.38 -2.21
C TYR A 169 -6.44 -17.76 -2.40
N ASP A 170 -6.94 -17.99 -3.61
CA ASP A 170 -7.48 -19.27 -4.06
C ASP A 170 -6.78 -19.62 -5.37
N PRO A 171 -6.14 -20.79 -5.50
CA PRO A 171 -5.45 -21.18 -6.74
C PRO A 171 -6.38 -21.21 -7.96
N ASN A 172 -7.70 -21.21 -7.78
CA ASN A 172 -8.68 -21.19 -8.85
C ASN A 172 -9.25 -19.79 -9.14
N LYS A 173 -8.89 -18.74 -8.39
CA LYS A 173 -9.37 -17.37 -8.59
C LYS A 173 -8.20 -16.44 -8.88
N ALA A 174 -8.22 -15.81 -10.05
CA ALA A 174 -7.10 -14.99 -10.51
C ALA A 174 -6.96 -13.72 -9.65
N ALA A 175 -5.81 -13.60 -8.98
CA ALA A 175 -5.50 -12.52 -8.04
C ALA A 175 -4.70 -11.40 -8.73
N PRO A 176 -4.85 -10.12 -8.32
CA PRO A 176 -3.92 -9.07 -8.76
C PRO A 176 -2.47 -9.38 -8.38
N LEU A 177 -1.52 -8.80 -9.12
CA LEU A 177 -0.11 -8.85 -8.80
C LEU A 177 0.45 -7.43 -8.66
N ILE A 178 1.16 -7.15 -7.57
CA ILE A 178 1.85 -5.88 -7.34
C ILE A 178 3.36 -6.15 -7.21
N MET A 179 4.15 -5.55 -8.09
CA MET A 179 5.61 -5.52 -8.00
C MET A 179 6.02 -4.20 -7.31
N ALA A 180 6.67 -4.29 -6.15
CA ALA A 180 7.01 -3.13 -5.33
C ALA A 180 8.53 -2.96 -5.20
N PHE A 181 9.03 -1.79 -5.61
CA PHE A 181 10.47 -1.50 -5.75
C PHE A 181 10.97 -0.52 -4.68
N HIS A 182 12.01 -0.95 -3.95
CA HIS A 182 12.60 -0.21 -2.84
C HIS A 182 13.39 1.04 -3.27
N GLY A 183 13.62 1.98 -2.34
CA GLY A 183 14.48 3.14 -2.54
C GLY A 183 15.98 2.79 -2.56
N ARG A 184 16.84 3.73 -2.96
CA ARG A 184 18.27 3.48 -3.09
C ARG A 184 18.91 3.11 -1.74
N GLY A 185 19.71 2.06 -1.72
CA GLY A 185 20.39 1.54 -0.52
C GLY A 185 19.50 0.61 0.32
N ASP A 186 18.23 0.47 -0.02
CA ASP A 186 17.27 -0.32 0.76
C ASP A 186 17.13 -1.77 0.24
N SER A 187 16.12 -2.52 0.67
CA SER A 187 15.89 -3.91 0.28
C SER A 187 14.42 -4.24 0.04
N GLY A 188 14.13 -5.40 -0.56
CA GLY A 188 12.77 -5.90 -0.73
C GLY A 188 12.02 -6.04 0.60
N SER A 189 12.67 -6.53 1.67
CA SER A 189 12.06 -6.66 3.00
C SER A 189 11.71 -5.33 3.65
N ALA A 190 12.48 -4.28 3.37
CA ALA A 190 12.20 -2.95 3.87
C ALA A 190 11.09 -2.27 3.05
N MET A 191 11.05 -2.46 1.73
CA MET A 191 9.91 -2.02 0.91
C MET A 191 8.61 -2.70 1.33
N GLU A 192 8.65 -3.98 1.66
CA GLU A 192 7.52 -4.70 2.26
C GLU A 192 7.05 -4.02 3.54
N SER A 193 7.96 -3.74 4.47
CA SER A 193 7.65 -3.08 5.74
C SER A 193 7.09 -1.66 5.54
N ASN A 194 7.67 -0.89 4.62
CA ASN A 194 7.35 0.53 4.41
C ASN A 194 6.05 0.73 3.62
N SER A 195 5.73 -0.16 2.68
CA SER A 195 4.60 0.01 1.77
C SER A 195 3.26 -0.46 2.35
N GLY A 196 3.29 -1.41 3.29
CA GLY A 196 2.08 -2.02 3.84
C GLY A 196 1.31 -2.89 2.84
N LEU A 197 1.87 -3.19 1.66
CA LEU A 197 1.21 -3.98 0.62
C LEU A 197 1.08 -5.48 0.97
N SER A 198 1.71 -5.94 2.06
CA SER A 198 1.54 -7.27 2.65
C SER A 198 0.49 -7.27 3.78
N ILE A 199 -0.22 -6.17 3.99
CA ILE A 199 -1.24 -6.07 5.02
C ILE A 199 -2.60 -6.30 4.39
N GLU A 200 -3.33 -7.32 4.85
CA GLU A 200 -4.67 -7.65 4.36
C GLU A 200 -5.63 -6.47 4.28
N ARG A 201 -5.56 -5.53 5.24
CA ARG A 201 -6.42 -4.33 5.23
C ARG A 201 -6.17 -3.39 4.05
N ILE A 202 -4.93 -3.31 3.58
CA ILE A 202 -4.49 -2.44 2.49
C ILE A 202 -4.59 -3.18 1.16
N ASN A 203 -4.21 -4.46 1.15
CA ASN A 203 -4.19 -5.30 -0.04
C ASN A 203 -4.78 -6.69 0.28
N PRO A 204 -6.12 -6.80 0.33
CA PRO A 204 -6.78 -8.03 0.75
C PRO A 204 -6.73 -9.15 -0.29
N TYR A 205 -6.43 -8.84 -1.56
CA TYR A 205 -6.55 -9.78 -2.68
C TYR A 205 -5.29 -9.95 -3.52
N GLY A 206 -4.40 -8.94 -3.56
CA GLY A 206 -3.25 -8.97 -4.45
C GLY A 206 -2.07 -9.74 -3.88
N ILE A 207 -1.38 -10.48 -4.74
CA ILE A 207 -0.03 -11.00 -4.45
C ILE A 207 0.93 -9.82 -4.52
N SER A 208 1.80 -9.66 -3.51
CA SER A 208 2.83 -8.61 -3.51
C SER A 208 4.21 -9.24 -3.63
N VAL A 209 5.04 -8.70 -4.51
CA VAL A 209 6.41 -9.15 -4.75
C VAL A 209 7.36 -7.98 -4.57
N TYR A 210 8.39 -8.18 -3.74
CA TYR A 210 9.38 -7.16 -3.37
C TYR A 210 10.77 -7.61 -3.78
N PRO A 211 11.22 -7.33 -5.02
CA PRO A 211 12.55 -7.69 -5.45
C PRO A 211 13.60 -6.75 -4.84
N THR A 212 14.80 -7.28 -4.60
CA THR A 212 15.95 -6.49 -4.14
C THR A 212 16.89 -6.24 -5.32
N ALA A 213 17.19 -4.97 -5.57
CA ALA A 213 18.15 -4.56 -6.58
C ALA A 213 19.57 -5.00 -6.20
N ILE A 214 20.45 -5.07 -7.18
CA ILE A 214 21.86 -5.33 -6.91
C ILE A 214 22.59 -4.08 -6.43
N LYS A 215 23.75 -4.28 -5.80
CA LYS A 215 24.61 -3.19 -5.37
C LYS A 215 25.29 -2.51 -6.55
N ASP A 216 25.23 -1.19 -6.56
CA ASP A 216 26.02 -0.36 -7.47
C ASP A 216 27.46 -0.14 -6.96
N GLN A 217 28.21 0.71 -7.66
CA GLN A 217 29.59 1.06 -7.31
C GLN A 217 29.75 1.70 -5.92
N ASP A 218 28.70 2.34 -5.38
CA ASP A 218 28.71 2.94 -4.05
C ASP A 218 28.26 1.93 -2.98
N GLN A 219 28.15 0.64 -3.32
CA GLN A 219 27.66 -0.44 -2.47
C GLN A 219 26.20 -0.30 -2.04
N GLN A 220 25.41 0.45 -2.79
CA GLN A 220 23.99 0.67 -2.51
C GLN A 220 23.13 -0.17 -3.45
N ASN A 221 22.15 -0.90 -2.91
CA ASN A 221 21.14 -1.57 -3.74
C ASN A 221 20.39 -0.49 -4.53
N THR A 222 20.53 -0.51 -5.85
CA THR A 222 20.07 0.59 -6.70
C THR A 222 19.46 0.01 -7.96
N TRP A 223 18.37 0.61 -8.45
CA TRP A 223 17.73 0.22 -9.70
C TRP A 223 18.28 0.98 -10.91
N GLN A 224 18.23 0.35 -12.09
CA GLN A 224 18.40 1.01 -13.38
C GLN A 224 17.54 2.30 -13.49
N GLY A 225 18.06 3.33 -14.16
CA GLY A 225 17.49 4.68 -14.15
C GLY A 225 18.14 5.62 -13.12
N ASP A 226 18.99 5.10 -12.24
CA ASP A 226 19.85 5.90 -11.38
C ASP A 226 21.17 6.30 -12.07
N PRO A 227 21.69 7.51 -11.84
CA PRO A 227 23.01 7.97 -12.28
C PRO A 227 24.17 6.99 -12.06
N SER A 228 24.17 6.21 -10.99
CA SER A 228 25.26 5.25 -10.71
C SER A 228 25.34 4.11 -11.74
N TYR A 229 24.28 3.87 -12.50
CA TYR A 229 24.26 2.89 -13.57
C TYR A 229 24.74 3.45 -14.91
N ALA A 230 24.95 4.76 -15.06
CA ALA A 230 25.34 5.34 -16.35
C ALA A 230 26.64 4.74 -16.91
N THR A 231 27.51 4.24 -16.02
CA THR A 231 28.80 3.61 -16.33
C THR A 231 28.77 2.08 -16.32
N ASN A 232 27.72 1.44 -15.80
CA ASN A 232 27.64 -0.02 -15.63
C ASN A 232 26.48 -0.64 -16.42
N ARG A 233 26.73 -0.89 -17.72
CA ARG A 233 25.72 -1.38 -18.70
C ARG A 233 25.45 -2.89 -18.66
N THR A 234 26.05 -3.63 -17.72
CA THR A 234 25.88 -5.11 -17.66
C THR A 234 24.65 -5.54 -16.90
N VAL A 235 24.01 -4.63 -16.16
CA VAL A 235 22.89 -4.93 -15.27
C VAL A 235 21.58 -4.71 -16.02
N ASP A 236 20.70 -5.70 -16.01
CA ASP A 236 19.42 -5.69 -16.72
C ASP A 236 18.25 -5.90 -15.75
N ASP A 237 17.89 -4.83 -15.03
CA ASP A 237 16.76 -4.88 -14.09
C ASP A 237 15.41 -5.02 -14.82
N ILE A 238 15.29 -4.45 -16.03
CA ILE A 238 14.07 -4.57 -16.85
C ILE A 238 13.85 -6.04 -17.24
N GLY A 239 14.89 -6.70 -17.78
CA GLY A 239 14.85 -8.10 -18.17
C GLY A 239 14.62 -9.03 -16.96
N PHE A 240 15.23 -8.72 -15.81
CA PHE A 240 14.98 -9.44 -14.57
C PHE A 240 13.51 -9.33 -14.13
N VAL A 241 12.94 -8.13 -14.09
CA VAL A 241 11.53 -7.93 -13.70
C VAL A 241 10.59 -8.64 -14.66
N ARG A 242 10.85 -8.59 -15.97
CA ARG A 242 10.06 -9.32 -16.97
C ARG A 242 10.08 -10.83 -16.73
N ALA A 243 11.27 -11.39 -16.46
CA ALA A 243 11.42 -12.81 -16.15
C ALA A 243 10.72 -13.17 -14.83
N LEU A 244 10.78 -12.28 -13.83
CA LEU A 244 10.15 -12.48 -12.54
C LEU A 244 8.62 -12.47 -12.64
N VAL A 245 8.01 -11.51 -13.35
CA VAL A 245 6.55 -11.49 -13.58
C VAL A 245 6.10 -12.77 -14.30
N THR A 246 6.88 -13.23 -15.28
CA THR A 246 6.62 -14.51 -15.98
C THR A 246 6.68 -15.69 -15.03
N ASN A 247 7.71 -15.75 -14.17
CA ASN A 247 7.89 -16.81 -13.20
C ASN A 247 6.77 -16.85 -12.16
N ILE A 248 6.37 -15.70 -11.60
CA ILE A 248 5.24 -15.59 -10.68
C ILE A 248 3.95 -16.02 -11.40
N SER A 249 3.69 -15.52 -12.59
CA SER A 249 2.49 -15.90 -13.35
C SER A 249 2.41 -17.41 -13.66
N ALA A 250 3.55 -18.10 -13.75
CA ALA A 250 3.60 -19.54 -13.96
C ALA A 250 3.33 -20.38 -12.70
N HIS A 251 3.52 -19.82 -11.50
CA HIS A 251 3.41 -20.55 -10.23
C HIS A 251 2.23 -20.11 -9.35
N TYR A 252 1.63 -18.95 -9.64
CA TYR A 252 0.47 -18.42 -8.93
C TYR A 252 -0.66 -18.13 -9.91
N CYS A 253 -1.90 -18.18 -9.43
CA CYS A 253 -3.08 -17.79 -10.20
C CYS A 253 -3.20 -16.26 -10.22
N VAL A 254 -2.57 -15.64 -11.20
CA VAL A 254 -2.52 -14.19 -11.41
C VAL A 254 -3.54 -13.79 -12.45
N ASP A 255 -4.19 -12.66 -12.23
CA ASP A 255 -4.94 -11.94 -13.25
C ASP A 255 -3.99 -11.07 -14.07
N THR A 256 -3.70 -11.48 -15.29
CA THR A 256 -2.76 -10.80 -16.19
C THR A 256 -3.28 -9.45 -16.70
N SER A 257 -4.53 -9.07 -16.36
CA SER A 257 -5.08 -7.73 -16.59
C SER A 257 -5.00 -6.81 -15.37
N ARG A 258 -4.44 -7.31 -14.25
CA ARG A 258 -4.27 -6.59 -12.99
C ARG A 258 -2.86 -6.80 -12.43
N VAL A 259 -1.86 -6.47 -13.24
CA VAL A 259 -0.45 -6.47 -12.85
C VAL A 259 0.02 -5.03 -12.69
N PHE A 260 0.54 -4.67 -11.52
CA PHE A 260 0.85 -3.29 -11.15
C PHE A 260 2.31 -3.14 -10.72
N ALA A 261 2.88 -1.96 -10.99
CA ALA A 261 4.22 -1.60 -10.54
C ALA A 261 4.11 -0.42 -9.57
N ALA A 262 4.71 -0.53 -8.39
CA ALA A 262 4.79 0.54 -7.40
C ALA A 262 6.22 0.68 -6.89
N GLY A 263 6.62 1.86 -6.44
CA GLY A 263 8.00 2.03 -5.98
C GLY A 263 8.27 3.41 -5.42
N MET A 264 9.29 3.49 -4.57
CA MET A 264 9.60 4.70 -3.82
C MET A 264 11.00 5.24 -4.16
N SER A 265 11.17 6.56 -4.24
CA SER A 265 12.49 7.18 -4.46
C SER A 265 13.17 6.67 -5.73
N ASN A 266 14.35 6.06 -5.65
CA ASN A 266 14.98 5.36 -6.79
C ASN A 266 14.08 4.24 -7.36
N GLY A 267 13.36 3.49 -6.53
CA GLY A 267 12.36 2.52 -6.99
C GLY A 267 11.19 3.18 -7.72
N GLY A 268 10.79 4.39 -7.32
CA GLY A 268 9.79 5.19 -8.04
C GLY A 268 10.32 5.68 -9.39
N GLY A 269 11.60 6.07 -9.44
CA GLY A 269 12.31 6.33 -10.70
C GLY A 269 12.33 5.10 -11.61
N PHE A 270 12.56 3.92 -11.06
CA PHE A 270 12.55 2.66 -11.81
C PHE A 270 11.16 2.26 -12.29
N VAL A 271 10.10 2.53 -11.52
CA VAL A 271 8.71 2.40 -12.01
C VAL A 271 8.47 3.25 -13.24
N ASN A 272 9.01 4.48 -13.30
CA ASN A 272 8.96 5.32 -14.50
C ASN A 272 9.78 4.72 -15.66
N VAL A 273 10.94 4.09 -15.40
CA VAL A 273 11.70 3.35 -16.41
C VAL A 273 10.88 2.19 -16.99
N LEU A 274 10.22 1.40 -16.15
CA LEU A 274 9.32 0.32 -16.59
C LEU A 274 8.12 0.86 -17.38
N ALA A 275 7.55 1.99 -16.96
CA ALA A 275 6.47 2.66 -17.68
C ALA A 275 6.89 3.13 -19.07
N CYS A 276 8.15 3.55 -19.21
CA CYS A 276 8.73 4.03 -20.45
C CYS A 276 9.16 2.93 -21.41
N ASP A 277 9.40 1.72 -20.92
CA ASP A 277 9.81 0.59 -21.75
C ASP A 277 8.62 0.04 -22.58
N PRO A 278 8.78 -0.18 -23.90
CA PRO A 278 7.69 -0.61 -24.77
C PRO A 278 7.14 -1.99 -24.40
N VAL A 279 7.98 -2.89 -23.87
CA VAL A 279 7.53 -4.23 -23.44
C VAL A 279 6.86 -4.13 -22.08
N MET A 280 7.50 -3.50 -21.11
CA MET A 280 7.00 -3.44 -19.73
C MET A 280 5.72 -2.60 -19.59
N SER A 281 5.56 -1.55 -20.41
CA SER A 281 4.28 -0.81 -20.52
C SER A 281 3.11 -1.65 -21.02
N SER A 282 3.36 -2.81 -21.65
CA SER A 282 2.32 -3.79 -22.00
C SER A 282 2.11 -4.88 -20.95
N VAL A 283 3.14 -5.13 -20.10
CA VAL A 283 3.10 -6.13 -19.02
C VAL A 283 2.34 -5.58 -17.81
N PHE A 284 2.61 -4.34 -17.43
CA PHE A 284 1.95 -3.69 -16.30
C PHE A 284 0.75 -2.86 -16.76
N ASN A 285 -0.35 -2.98 -16.03
CA ASN A 285 -1.60 -2.29 -16.31
C ASN A 285 -1.66 -0.89 -15.69
N ALA A 286 -0.94 -0.64 -14.59
CA ALA A 286 -0.78 0.70 -14.01
C ALA A 286 0.53 0.83 -13.22
N PHE A 287 0.96 2.07 -13.06
CA PHE A 287 2.24 2.43 -12.45
C PHE A 287 2.02 3.45 -11.34
N ALA A 288 2.64 3.21 -10.18
CA ALA A 288 2.47 4.00 -8.97
C ALA A 288 3.81 4.43 -8.36
N PRO A 289 4.54 5.37 -8.98
CA PRO A 289 5.74 5.93 -8.39
C PRO A 289 5.40 6.85 -7.20
N HIS A 290 6.18 6.74 -6.13
CA HIS A 290 6.09 7.59 -4.95
C HIS A 290 7.41 8.30 -4.71
N SER A 291 7.39 9.63 -4.63
CA SER A 291 8.59 10.45 -4.48
C SER A 291 9.70 10.06 -5.47
N GLY A 292 9.33 9.83 -6.73
CA GLY A 292 10.17 9.14 -7.70
C GLY A 292 11.38 9.95 -8.16
N ALA A 293 12.56 9.31 -8.16
CA ALA A 293 13.79 9.90 -8.67
C ALA A 293 13.85 9.83 -10.21
N PHE A 294 13.11 10.72 -10.89
CA PHE A 294 12.96 10.75 -12.35
C PHE A 294 14.15 11.40 -13.06
N TYR A 295 15.34 10.80 -12.97
CA TYR A 295 16.54 11.36 -13.60
C TYR A 295 16.42 11.41 -15.12
N THR A 296 16.75 12.57 -15.68
CA THR A 296 16.86 12.80 -17.12
C THR A 296 18.33 12.88 -17.52
N SER A 297 18.68 12.36 -18.69
CA SER A 297 20.04 12.38 -19.24
C SER A 297 20.43 13.77 -19.77
N THR A 298 19.44 14.65 -20.01
CA THR A 298 19.65 16.06 -20.34
C THR A 298 20.05 16.84 -19.09
N GLY A 299 21.34 16.79 -18.76
CA GLY A 299 21.85 17.48 -17.58
C GLY A 299 23.21 16.98 -17.14
N ASP A 300 24.19 16.87 -18.05
CA ASP A 300 25.58 16.65 -17.63
C ASP A 300 26.01 17.70 -16.59
N SER A 301 27.11 17.47 -15.89
CA SER A 301 27.58 18.35 -14.81
C SER A 301 27.81 19.81 -15.22
N ASN A 302 27.72 20.14 -16.52
CA ASN A 302 27.92 21.46 -17.09
C ASN A 302 26.62 22.14 -17.56
N THR A 303 25.48 21.44 -17.53
CA THR A 303 24.19 21.98 -17.96
C THR A 303 23.38 22.45 -16.76
N VAL A 304 22.94 23.72 -16.79
CA VAL A 304 22.01 24.26 -15.79
C VAL A 304 20.70 23.47 -15.87
N CYS A 305 20.32 22.80 -14.77
CA CYS A 305 19.04 22.09 -14.70
C CYS A 305 17.89 23.09 -14.64
N PHE A 306 16.96 22.97 -15.58
CA PHE A 306 15.71 23.73 -15.62
C PHE A 306 14.53 22.77 -15.38
N PRO A 307 14.12 22.54 -14.12
CA PRO A 307 13.19 21.45 -13.79
C PRO A 307 11.82 21.54 -14.46
N ASN A 308 11.37 22.74 -14.82
CA ASN A 308 10.08 22.98 -15.46
C ASN A 308 10.10 22.85 -16.99
N THR A 309 11.27 22.64 -17.60
CA THR A 309 11.41 22.56 -19.06
C THR A 309 12.35 21.45 -19.55
N VAL A 310 12.96 20.70 -18.62
CA VAL A 310 13.84 19.59 -18.95
C VAL A 310 13.09 18.50 -19.72
N LEU A 311 13.76 17.86 -20.68
CA LEU A 311 13.17 16.79 -21.46
C LEU A 311 12.98 15.55 -20.58
N THR A 312 11.75 15.10 -20.42
CA THR A 312 11.43 13.90 -19.62
C THR A 312 11.36 12.62 -20.45
N ASN A 313 11.57 12.70 -21.76
CA ASN A 313 11.63 11.54 -22.66
C ASN A 313 13.02 10.89 -22.74
N ASP A 314 14.06 11.59 -22.27
CA ASP A 314 15.44 11.14 -22.31
C ASP A 314 15.89 10.78 -20.89
N LEU A 315 15.73 9.50 -20.53
CA LEU A 315 16.13 8.98 -19.23
C LEU A 315 17.61 8.57 -19.27
N VAL A 316 18.24 8.45 -18.10
CA VAL A 316 19.67 8.07 -17.97
C VAL A 316 20.06 6.82 -18.77
N HIS A 317 19.14 5.88 -18.97
CA HIS A 317 19.42 4.57 -19.60
C HIS A 317 18.57 4.23 -20.82
N THR A 318 17.46 4.93 -21.05
CA THR A 318 16.53 4.57 -22.12
C THR A 318 15.73 5.77 -22.60
N THR A 319 15.36 5.76 -23.87
CA THR A 319 14.37 6.69 -24.40
C THR A 319 12.99 6.21 -24.01
N CYS A 320 12.16 7.12 -23.49
CA CYS A 320 10.81 6.79 -23.08
C CYS A 320 9.90 6.56 -24.31
N SER A 321 9.45 5.32 -24.50
CA SER A 321 8.64 4.90 -25.65
C SER A 321 7.64 3.80 -25.27
N PRO A 322 6.60 4.12 -24.47
CA PRO A 322 5.59 3.14 -24.09
C PRO A 322 4.81 2.64 -25.32
N SER A 323 4.41 1.37 -25.30
CA SER A 323 3.65 0.74 -26.41
C SER A 323 2.14 1.03 -26.37
N ARG A 324 1.66 1.66 -25.30
CA ARG A 324 0.25 1.99 -25.06
C ARG A 324 0.12 3.22 -24.19
N ARG A 325 -1.11 3.71 -24.03
CA ARG A 325 -1.43 4.66 -22.96
C ARG A 325 -1.20 4.01 -21.59
N VAL A 326 -0.45 4.69 -20.74
CA VAL A 326 0.03 4.22 -19.45
C VAL A 326 -0.78 4.88 -18.33
N PRO A 327 -1.60 4.11 -17.58
CA PRO A 327 -2.19 4.60 -16.34
C PRO A 327 -1.12 4.85 -15.28
N MET A 328 -1.11 6.06 -14.72
CA MET A 328 -0.09 6.53 -13.78
C MET A 328 -0.74 7.21 -12.59
N ILE A 329 -0.29 6.87 -11.38
CA ILE A 329 -0.68 7.53 -10.13
C ILE A 329 0.57 7.89 -9.33
N GLU A 330 0.88 9.18 -9.22
CA GLU A 330 2.06 9.69 -8.52
C GLU A 330 1.68 10.33 -7.20
N PHE A 331 2.54 10.19 -6.19
CA PHE A 331 2.40 10.82 -4.88
C PHE A 331 3.71 11.48 -4.49
N HIS A 332 3.64 12.73 -4.02
CA HIS A 332 4.85 13.47 -3.65
C HIS A 332 4.59 14.55 -2.60
N GLY A 333 5.43 14.56 -1.57
CA GLY A 333 5.47 15.63 -0.57
C GLY A 333 6.19 16.87 -1.09
N ASP A 334 5.59 18.05 -0.95
CA ASP A 334 6.21 19.29 -1.44
C ASP A 334 7.38 19.81 -0.59
N ALA A 335 7.62 19.21 0.57
CA ALA A 335 8.76 19.45 1.44
C ALA A 335 9.80 18.31 1.39
N ASP A 336 9.79 17.49 0.34
CA ASP A 336 10.84 16.47 0.13
C ASP A 336 12.21 17.13 -0.09
N GLY A 337 13.11 16.95 0.89
CA GLY A 337 14.49 17.45 0.83
C GLY A 337 15.48 16.55 0.09
N THR A 338 15.05 15.36 -0.36
CA THR A 338 15.90 14.37 -1.05
C THR A 338 15.62 14.34 -2.54
N ILE A 339 14.36 14.17 -2.91
CA ILE A 339 13.86 14.22 -4.29
C ILE A 339 12.89 15.40 -4.33
N GLY A 340 13.40 16.59 -4.65
CA GLY A 340 12.59 17.80 -4.55
C GLY A 340 11.36 17.78 -5.43
N TYR A 341 10.20 18.14 -4.89
CA TYR A 341 8.94 18.27 -5.63
C TYR A 341 9.03 19.23 -6.83
N PHE A 342 9.79 20.32 -6.65
CA PHE A 342 10.06 21.30 -7.71
C PHE A 342 11.25 20.92 -8.61
N GLY A 343 11.78 19.70 -8.43
CA GLY A 343 12.95 19.19 -9.14
C GLY A 343 14.23 19.95 -8.80
N GLY A 344 15.25 19.77 -9.63
CA GLY A 344 16.55 20.41 -9.46
C GLY A 344 17.72 19.54 -9.92
N GLY A 345 18.91 20.13 -9.92
CA GLY A 345 20.14 19.39 -10.19
C GLY A 345 20.45 18.43 -9.05
N ARG A 346 20.69 17.15 -9.38
CA ARG A 346 21.05 16.13 -8.39
C ARG A 346 22.02 15.12 -9.00
N ARG A 347 23.15 14.89 -8.32
CA ARG A 347 24.18 13.90 -8.71
C ARG A 347 24.66 14.04 -10.16
N GLY A 348 24.72 15.27 -10.67
CA GLY A 348 25.15 15.55 -12.04
C GLY A 348 24.13 15.19 -13.12
N TYR A 349 22.84 15.15 -12.75
CA TYR A 349 21.69 14.97 -13.64
C TYR A 349 20.57 15.93 -13.23
N CYS A 350 19.57 16.11 -14.08
CA CYS A 350 18.42 16.97 -13.80
C CYS A 350 17.20 16.13 -13.41
N LEU A 351 16.55 16.50 -12.30
CA LEU A 351 15.23 16.02 -11.92
C LEU A 351 14.17 17.03 -12.38
N PRO A 352 13.14 16.62 -13.14
CA PRO A 352 12.03 17.49 -13.49
C PRO A 352 11.22 17.87 -12.25
N ALA A 353 10.54 19.02 -12.30
CA ALA A 353 9.49 19.31 -11.35
C ALA A 353 8.35 18.31 -11.54
N ILE A 354 7.73 17.83 -10.47
CA ILE A 354 6.66 16.82 -10.54
C ILE A 354 5.45 17.30 -11.35
N PRO A 355 4.99 18.57 -11.23
CA PRO A 355 3.95 19.09 -12.12
C PRO A 355 4.32 19.00 -13.62
N HIS A 356 5.58 19.33 -13.96
CA HIS A 356 6.09 19.23 -15.33
C HIS A 356 6.13 17.77 -15.81
N TRP A 357 6.71 16.88 -15.01
CA TRP A 357 6.76 15.44 -15.30
C TRP A 357 5.36 14.82 -15.50
N THR A 358 4.38 15.22 -14.69
CA THR A 358 3.00 14.71 -14.77
C THR A 358 2.30 15.22 -16.05
N GLN A 359 2.49 16.48 -16.40
CA GLN A 359 1.96 17.08 -17.63
C GLN A 359 2.60 16.45 -18.88
N ASP A 360 3.89 16.15 -18.84
CA ASP A 360 4.58 15.43 -19.90
C ASP A 360 4.05 14.01 -20.06
N TRP A 361 3.74 13.29 -18.97
CA TRP A 361 3.07 11.99 -19.05
C TRP A 361 1.67 12.08 -19.63
N ALA A 362 0.89 13.10 -19.28
CA ALA A 362 -0.42 13.33 -19.88
C ALA A 362 -0.29 13.52 -21.40
N THR A 363 0.65 14.37 -21.83
CA THR A 363 0.95 14.61 -23.24
C THR A 363 1.42 13.34 -23.95
N ARG A 364 2.31 12.55 -23.32
CA ARG A 364 2.80 11.27 -23.84
C ARG A 364 1.69 10.23 -24.02
N ASN A 365 0.65 10.29 -23.19
CA ASN A 365 -0.57 9.49 -23.31
C ASN A 365 -1.55 10.01 -24.37
N ASN A 366 -1.17 11.02 -25.17
CA ASN A 366 -2.04 11.73 -26.11
C ASN A 366 -3.28 12.31 -25.40
N LEU A 367 -3.09 12.87 -24.20
CA LEU A 367 -4.11 13.63 -23.46
C LEU A 367 -3.83 15.12 -23.59
N THR A 368 -4.83 15.94 -23.25
CA THR A 368 -4.63 17.38 -23.01
C THR A 368 -3.77 17.60 -21.76
N SER A 369 -3.06 18.73 -21.73
CA SER A 369 -2.36 19.18 -20.52
C SER A 369 -3.27 19.72 -19.43
N ASP A 370 -4.56 19.95 -19.74
CA ASP A 370 -5.53 20.38 -18.75
C ASP A 370 -5.81 19.26 -17.75
N ASN A 371 -5.91 19.63 -16.47
CA ASN A 371 -6.28 18.72 -15.39
C ASN A 371 -7.49 19.24 -14.60
N VAL A 372 -8.16 18.31 -13.93
CA VAL A 372 -9.10 18.61 -12.86
C VAL A 372 -8.31 18.62 -11.55
N THR A 373 -8.26 19.77 -10.89
CA THR A 373 -7.62 19.91 -9.58
C THR A 373 -8.66 19.81 -8.47
N THR A 374 -8.44 18.91 -7.52
CA THR A 374 -9.25 18.77 -6.30
C THR A 374 -8.37 19.00 -5.08
N VAL A 375 -8.77 19.92 -4.21
CA VAL A 375 -8.07 20.20 -2.94
C VAL A 375 -8.92 19.66 -1.79
N THR A 376 -8.34 18.83 -0.94
CA THR A 376 -8.98 18.24 0.22
C THR A 376 -8.11 18.39 1.46
N ASN A 377 -8.60 17.87 2.60
CA ASN A 377 -7.88 17.88 3.88
C ASN A 377 -7.36 19.28 4.29
N GLY A 378 -8.23 20.30 4.19
CA GLY A 378 -7.89 21.67 4.57
C GLY A 378 -6.78 22.33 3.74
N GLY A 379 -6.46 21.80 2.56
CA GLY A 379 -5.36 22.28 1.71
C GLY A 379 -4.12 21.37 1.73
N ASN A 380 -4.09 20.35 2.60
CA ASN A 380 -2.93 19.48 2.75
C ASN A 380 -2.80 18.45 1.63
N LEU A 381 -3.89 18.10 0.96
CA LEU A 381 -3.89 17.17 -0.16
C LEU A 381 -4.43 17.87 -1.41
N THR A 382 -3.62 17.89 -2.47
CA THR A 382 -4.07 18.36 -3.78
C THR A 382 -3.94 17.24 -4.79
N ARG A 383 -5.04 16.85 -5.41
CA ARG A 383 -5.12 15.85 -6.48
C ARG A 383 -5.25 16.54 -7.83
N TYR A 384 -4.40 16.19 -8.78
CA TYR A 384 -4.45 16.63 -10.17
C TYR A 384 -4.77 15.44 -11.06
N GLU A 385 -5.87 15.50 -11.82
CA GLU A 385 -6.33 14.42 -12.70
C GLU A 385 -6.37 14.85 -14.16
N PHE A 386 -5.61 14.19 -15.01
CA PHE A 386 -5.55 14.47 -16.45
C PHE A 386 -6.41 13.48 -17.23
N GLY A 387 -6.82 13.88 -18.45
CA GLY A 387 -7.48 13.00 -19.42
C GLY A 387 -9.01 13.03 -19.43
N ALA A 388 -9.65 13.84 -18.58
CA ALA A 388 -11.11 14.01 -18.57
C ALA A 388 -11.66 14.45 -19.95
N ALA A 389 -11.06 15.46 -20.58
CA ALA A 389 -11.44 15.93 -21.91
C ALA A 389 -11.19 14.89 -23.03
N SER A 390 -10.30 13.92 -22.78
CA SER A 390 -9.96 12.86 -23.73
C SER A 390 -10.73 11.56 -23.50
N GLY A 391 -11.69 11.53 -22.56
CA GLY A 391 -12.47 10.33 -22.22
C GLY A 391 -11.73 9.32 -21.34
N TYR A 392 -10.61 9.71 -20.74
CA TYR A 392 -9.80 8.89 -19.83
C TYR A 392 -9.56 9.63 -18.51
N PRO A 393 -10.62 9.93 -17.72
CA PRO A 393 -10.48 10.69 -16.49
C PRO A 393 -9.53 10.00 -15.52
N GLY A 394 -8.55 10.74 -14.99
CA GLY A 394 -7.59 10.25 -14.01
C GLY A 394 -6.55 9.26 -14.55
N LEU A 395 -6.41 9.15 -15.88
CA LEU A 395 -5.42 8.24 -16.47
C LEU A 395 -3.99 8.58 -16.03
N VAL A 396 -3.71 9.87 -15.87
CA VAL A 396 -2.54 10.35 -15.14
C VAL A 396 -3.08 11.13 -13.95
N THR A 397 -2.73 10.68 -12.76
CA THR A 397 -3.13 11.31 -11.49
C THR A 397 -1.90 11.64 -10.68
N HIS A 398 -1.87 12.82 -10.08
CA HIS A 398 -0.82 13.25 -9.16
C HIS A 398 -1.41 13.74 -7.84
N PHE A 399 -0.84 13.31 -6.71
CA PHE A 399 -1.16 13.78 -5.39
C PHE A 399 0.02 14.57 -4.80
N ARG A 400 -0.16 15.89 -4.69
CA ARG A 400 0.72 16.74 -3.89
C ARG A 400 0.28 16.72 -2.44
N LEU A 401 1.22 16.44 -1.55
CA LEU A 401 1.03 16.48 -0.11
C LEU A 401 1.78 17.66 0.49
N ALA A 402 1.04 18.64 1.02
CA ALA A 402 1.62 19.89 1.49
C ALA A 402 2.34 19.69 2.85
N GLY A 403 3.56 20.20 2.95
CA GLY A 403 4.39 20.17 4.16
C GLY A 403 4.98 18.80 4.50
N LEU A 404 4.73 17.76 3.68
CA LEU A 404 5.25 16.42 3.94
C LEU A 404 6.61 16.19 3.25
N PRO A 405 7.54 15.46 3.89
CA PRO A 405 8.74 14.95 3.24
C PRO A 405 8.39 13.73 2.36
N GLY A 406 9.23 13.39 1.38
CA GLY A 406 8.96 12.24 0.50
C GLY A 406 9.37 10.87 1.05
N ALA A 407 9.95 10.82 2.26
CA ALA A 407 10.42 9.57 2.86
C ALA A 407 9.34 8.83 3.69
N ASN A 408 8.22 9.47 4.03
CA ASN A 408 7.28 8.93 5.00
C ASN A 408 5.83 9.18 4.57
N LEU A 409 5.36 8.50 3.52
CA LEU A 409 4.00 7.96 3.62
C LEU A 409 4.11 6.58 4.24
N HIS A 410 4.12 6.54 5.58
CA HIS A 410 3.14 5.63 6.15
C HIS A 410 1.80 6.17 5.68
N ILE A 411 0.96 5.32 5.11
CA ILE A 411 -0.49 5.56 5.13
C ILE A 411 -0.89 5.40 6.61
N ASP A 412 -0.43 6.32 7.42
CA ASP A 412 -0.86 6.52 8.77
C ASP A 412 -2.18 7.27 8.61
N CYS A 413 -3.22 6.79 9.27
CA CYS A 413 -4.59 7.28 9.16
C CYS A 413 -4.80 8.78 9.43
N LYS A 414 -3.73 9.52 9.68
CA LYS A 414 -3.70 10.94 9.96
C LYS A 414 -3.25 11.80 8.77
N GLN A 415 -2.94 11.23 7.60
CA GLN A 415 -2.45 12.03 6.45
C GLN A 415 -3.20 11.75 5.15
#